data_AF-A0A6G1EI82-F1
#
_entry.id   AF-A0A6G1EI82-F1
#
_cell.length_a   1.000
_cell.length_b   1.000
_cell.length_c   1.000
_cell.angle_alpha   90.00
_cell.angle_beta   90.00
_cell.angle_gamma   90.00
#
_symmetry.space_group_name_H-M   'P 1'
#
loop_
_entity.id
_entity.type
_entity.pdbx_description
1 polymer ?
#
loop_
_entity_poly.entity_id
_entity_poly.type
_entity_poly.pdbx_seq_one_letter_code
_entity_poly.pdbx_strand_id
1 'polypeptide(L)'
;MAAPVVDAEYLRQVDRARRDLRALIASKGCAPIMLRLAWHDAGTYDAKTKTGGANGSIRHEEEYSHGSNAGLKIAIDLLEPIKGKHPKITYADLYELAGVVAVEVTGGPTIDFVPGRRDSSVCLREGRLPDAKKGAPHLRDIFYRMGLADKDIVALSGGHTLDEDAFFKDYAESHKKLSELGSTPRSGGTASAKSDGPTVATLAQSAFGLAAAAAVVIAGYL
;
A
#
# COMPACT_ATOMS: atom_id res chain seq x y z
N MET A 1 -0.18 -9.43 24.01
CA MET A 1 0.30 -8.58 22.89
C MET A 1 1.82 -8.66 22.87
N ALA A 2 2.42 -8.99 21.72
CA ALA A 2 3.88 -8.95 21.58
C ALA A 2 4.37 -7.50 21.78
N ALA A 3 5.53 -7.31 22.41
CA ALA A 3 6.11 -5.98 22.59
C ALA A 3 6.33 -5.31 21.22
N PRO A 4 6.13 -3.99 21.09
CA PRO A 4 6.41 -3.28 19.84
C PRO A 4 7.86 -3.53 19.42
N VAL A 5 8.09 -3.81 18.13
CA VAL A 5 9.43 -4.00 17.55
C VAL A 5 10.27 -2.72 17.64
N VAL A 6 9.61 -1.57 17.83
CA VAL A 6 10.18 -0.24 17.87
C VAL A 6 10.02 0.41 19.25
N ASP A 7 10.92 1.33 19.60
CA ASP A 7 10.86 2.03 20.89
C ASP A 7 9.85 3.20 20.91
N ALA A 8 9.62 3.75 22.11
CA ALA A 8 8.64 4.82 22.33
C ALA A 8 8.95 6.11 21.57
N GLU A 9 10.22 6.42 21.28
CA GLU A 9 10.56 7.61 20.49
C GLU A 9 10.25 7.40 19.01
N TYR A 10 10.45 6.18 18.51
CA TYR A 10 10.04 5.82 17.15
C TYR A 10 8.53 6.01 16.97
N LEU A 11 7.73 5.48 17.91
CA LEU A 11 6.27 5.64 17.89
C LEU A 11 5.84 7.12 17.93
N ARG A 12 6.48 7.95 18.77
CA ARG A 12 6.22 9.39 18.79
C ARG A 12 6.52 10.08 17.45
N GLN A 13 7.58 9.65 16.76
CA GLN A 13 7.89 10.18 15.44
C GLN A 13 6.91 9.70 14.37
N VAL A 14 6.44 8.46 14.42
CA VAL A 14 5.34 7.97 13.56
C VAL A 14 4.09 8.83 13.74
N ASP A 15 3.68 9.11 14.98
CA ASP A 15 2.50 9.95 15.26
C ASP A 15 2.66 11.39 14.75
N ARG A 16 3.85 11.97 14.92
CA ARG A 16 4.16 13.31 14.39
C ARG A 16 4.18 13.31 12.86
N ALA A 17 4.81 12.31 12.24
CA ALA A 17 4.85 12.15 10.80
C ALA A 17 3.45 12.00 10.21
N ARG A 18 2.55 11.25 10.85
CA ARG A 18 1.14 11.10 10.41
C ARG A 18 0.44 12.46 10.32
N ARG A 19 0.65 13.35 11.30
CA ARG A 19 0.08 14.71 11.29
C ARG A 19 0.67 15.58 10.19
N ASP A 20 1.99 15.53 10.03
CA ASP A 20 2.68 16.27 8.95
C ASP A 20 2.25 15.79 7.57
N LEU A 21 2.11 14.47 7.38
CA LEU A 21 1.60 13.85 6.15
C LEU A 21 0.17 14.30 5.86
N ARG A 22 -0.71 14.31 6.87
CA ARG A 22 -2.11 14.77 6.70
C ARG A 22 -2.15 16.21 6.19
N ALA A 23 -1.33 17.08 6.77
CA ALA A 23 -1.22 18.48 6.36
C ALA A 23 -0.64 18.62 4.94
N LEU A 24 0.44 17.90 4.62
CA LEU A 24 1.04 17.92 3.29
C LEU A 24 0.06 17.43 2.22
N ILE A 25 -0.54 16.27 2.43
CA ILE A 25 -1.41 15.60 1.47
C ILE A 25 -2.66 16.43 1.18
N ALA A 26 -3.31 16.95 2.22
CA ALA A 26 -4.49 17.80 2.06
C ALA A 26 -4.16 19.13 1.37
N SER A 27 -3.03 19.78 1.73
CA SER A 27 -2.66 21.08 1.16
C SER A 27 -2.16 21.03 -0.28
N LYS A 28 -1.51 19.92 -0.68
CA LYS A 28 -0.95 19.74 -2.02
C LYS A 28 -1.85 18.96 -2.97
N GLY A 29 -2.93 18.36 -2.47
CA GLY A 29 -3.79 17.48 -3.29
C GLY A 29 -3.04 16.27 -3.85
N CYS A 30 -2.05 15.75 -3.12
CA CYS A 30 -1.15 14.70 -3.61
C CYS A 30 -1.48 13.30 -3.10
N ALA A 31 -2.71 13.06 -2.60
CA ALA A 31 -3.10 11.74 -2.11
C ALA A 31 -2.91 10.61 -3.15
N PRO A 32 -3.28 10.76 -4.44
CA PRO A 32 -3.12 9.68 -5.41
C PRO A 32 -1.66 9.26 -5.63
N ILE A 33 -0.72 10.22 -5.69
CA ILE A 33 0.70 9.90 -5.91
C ILE A 33 1.34 9.29 -4.66
N MET A 34 0.87 9.64 -3.45
CA MET A 34 1.32 9.02 -2.20
C MET A 34 0.84 7.57 -2.07
N LEU A 35 -0.43 7.31 -2.42
CA LEU A 35 -0.93 5.94 -2.46
C LEU A 35 -0.17 5.12 -3.51
N ARG A 36 0.07 5.70 -4.70
CA ARG A 36 0.84 5.01 -5.74
C ARG A 36 2.26 4.70 -5.28
N LEU A 37 2.95 5.62 -4.59
CA LEU A 37 4.29 5.37 -4.06
C LEU A 37 4.31 4.15 -3.13
N ALA A 38 3.39 4.08 -2.17
CA ALA A 38 3.26 2.94 -1.25
C ALA A 38 2.97 1.62 -2.01
N TRP A 39 2.00 1.64 -2.96
CA TRP A 39 1.70 0.48 -3.79
C TRP A 39 2.93 -0.01 -4.58
N HIS A 40 3.70 0.89 -5.18
CA HIS A 40 4.84 0.52 -6.02
C HIS A 40 6.02 -0.03 -5.21
N ASP A 41 6.27 0.47 -4.01
CA ASP A 41 7.30 -0.08 -3.10
C ASP A 41 6.90 -1.50 -2.66
N ALA A 42 5.68 -1.67 -2.15
CA ALA A 42 5.15 -2.95 -1.69
C ALA A 42 4.95 -3.99 -2.79
N GLY A 43 4.55 -3.55 -3.99
CA GLY A 43 4.16 -4.39 -5.13
C GLY A 43 5.29 -5.24 -5.72
N THR A 44 6.54 -5.00 -5.32
CA THR A 44 7.71 -5.76 -5.77
C THR A 44 7.90 -7.10 -5.04
N TYR A 45 7.11 -7.36 -3.99
CA TYR A 45 7.28 -8.54 -3.15
C TYR A 45 7.06 -9.85 -3.92
N ASP A 46 7.91 -10.83 -3.61
CA ASP A 46 7.78 -12.22 -4.03
C ASP A 46 7.77 -13.13 -2.80
N ALA A 47 6.63 -13.79 -2.58
CA ALA A 47 6.41 -14.63 -1.40
C ALA A 47 7.24 -15.92 -1.38
N LYS A 48 7.73 -16.38 -2.53
CA LYS A 48 8.57 -17.59 -2.64
C LYS A 48 10.01 -17.28 -2.27
N THR A 49 10.56 -16.21 -2.83
CA THR A 49 11.96 -15.80 -2.63
C THR A 49 12.17 -14.89 -1.42
N LYS A 50 11.09 -14.32 -0.86
CA LYS A 50 11.12 -13.35 0.23
C LYS A 50 11.95 -12.11 -0.11
N THR A 51 11.85 -11.65 -1.37
CA THR A 51 12.56 -10.46 -1.88
C THR A 51 11.57 -9.36 -2.28
N GLY A 52 11.99 -8.10 -2.17
CA GLY A 52 11.15 -6.93 -2.46
C GLY A 52 10.20 -6.60 -1.30
N GLY A 53 9.13 -5.88 -1.61
CA GLY A 53 8.10 -5.47 -0.65
C GLY A 53 8.35 -4.08 -0.05
N ALA A 54 7.52 -3.73 0.93
CA ALA A 54 7.48 -2.41 1.56
C ALA A 54 8.73 -2.16 2.42
N ASN A 55 9.80 -1.75 1.77
CA ASN A 55 11.15 -1.67 2.34
C ASN A 55 11.89 -0.38 1.94
N GLY A 56 11.20 0.56 1.29
CA GLY A 56 11.72 1.85 0.90
C GLY A 56 12.78 1.82 -0.21
N SER A 57 13.04 0.68 -0.87
CA SER A 57 14.04 0.58 -1.94
C SER A 57 13.71 1.48 -3.13
N ILE A 58 12.42 1.79 -3.34
CA ILE A 58 11.97 2.69 -4.40
C ILE A 58 12.62 4.09 -4.37
N ARG A 59 13.22 4.50 -3.25
CA ARG A 59 13.91 5.79 -3.12
C ARG A 59 15.23 5.89 -3.89
N HIS A 60 15.81 4.75 -4.26
CA HIS A 60 17.09 4.70 -4.96
C HIS A 60 16.90 4.97 -6.46
N GLU A 61 17.89 5.61 -7.08
CA GLU A 61 17.82 6.03 -8.48
C GLU A 61 17.60 4.87 -9.43
N GLU A 62 18.22 3.74 -9.14
CA GLU A 62 18.06 2.51 -9.90
C GLU A 62 16.58 2.08 -9.95
N GLU A 63 15.83 2.27 -8.87
CA GLU A 63 14.45 1.78 -8.76
C GLU A 63 13.41 2.83 -9.14
N TYR A 64 13.54 4.11 -8.74
CA TYR A 64 12.58 5.13 -9.18
C TYR A 64 12.66 5.41 -10.69
N SER A 65 13.77 5.06 -11.35
CA SER A 65 13.96 5.24 -12.79
C SER A 65 13.37 4.12 -13.64
N HIS A 66 12.86 3.04 -13.02
CA HIS A 66 12.09 2.02 -13.72
C HIS A 66 10.90 2.64 -14.46
N GLY A 67 10.58 2.14 -15.66
CA GLY A 67 9.49 2.70 -16.48
C GLY A 67 8.14 2.66 -15.77
N SER A 68 7.88 1.58 -15.02
CA SER A 68 6.69 1.43 -14.16
C SER A 68 6.62 2.43 -13.01
N ASN A 69 7.75 3.02 -12.59
CA ASN A 69 7.85 4.00 -11.49
C ASN A 69 7.93 5.46 -11.97
N ALA A 70 7.74 5.71 -13.27
CA ALA A 70 7.77 7.05 -13.84
C ALA A 70 6.93 8.05 -13.01
N GLY A 71 7.54 9.18 -12.68
CA GLY A 71 6.93 10.26 -11.87
C GLY A 71 7.01 10.07 -10.34
N LEU A 72 7.36 8.90 -9.81
CA LEU A 72 7.37 8.67 -8.35
C LEU A 72 8.48 9.40 -7.61
N LYS A 73 9.53 9.86 -8.30
CA LYS A 73 10.52 10.76 -7.72
C LYS A 73 9.88 12.05 -7.15
N ILE A 74 8.78 12.53 -7.75
CA ILE A 74 8.03 13.68 -7.22
C ILE A 74 7.48 13.39 -5.82
N ALA A 75 6.90 12.20 -5.61
CA ALA A 75 6.39 11.81 -4.29
C ALA A 75 7.52 11.62 -3.27
N ILE A 76 8.63 11.01 -3.68
CA ILE A 76 9.84 10.85 -2.84
C ILE A 76 10.34 12.23 -2.38
N ASP A 77 10.53 13.16 -3.31
CA ASP A 77 11.02 14.52 -3.02
C ASP A 77 10.07 15.31 -2.11
N LEU A 78 8.74 15.12 -2.27
CA LEU A 78 7.73 15.72 -1.37
C LEU A 78 7.82 15.20 0.06
N LEU A 79 8.27 13.96 0.26
CA LEU A 79 8.38 13.33 1.57
C LEU A 79 9.71 13.60 2.28
N GLU A 80 10.77 14.01 1.56
CA GLU A 80 12.08 14.32 2.17
C GLU A 80 12.03 15.35 3.31
N PRO A 81 11.28 16.47 3.22
CA PRO A 81 11.17 17.41 4.34
C PRO A 81 10.51 16.79 5.59
N ILE A 82 9.57 15.87 5.42
CA ILE A 82 8.94 15.13 6.53
C ILE A 82 9.94 14.14 7.11
N LYS A 83 10.68 13.41 6.26
CA LYS A 83 11.75 12.52 6.69
C LYS A 83 12.81 13.26 7.51
N GLY A 84 13.19 14.46 7.10
CA GLY A 84 14.16 15.30 7.82
C GLY A 84 13.69 15.70 9.23
N LYS A 85 12.39 15.94 9.42
CA LYS A 85 11.80 16.21 10.75
C LYS A 85 11.73 14.98 11.64
N HIS A 86 11.63 13.79 11.03
CA HIS A 86 11.47 12.51 11.71
C HIS A 86 12.62 11.56 11.32
N PRO A 87 13.86 11.82 11.76
CA PRO A 87 15.03 11.06 11.30
C PRO A 87 15.01 9.60 11.75
N LYS A 88 14.27 9.26 12.82
CA LYS A 88 14.25 7.92 13.40
C LYS A 88 13.36 6.94 12.65
N ILE A 89 12.30 7.42 12.00
CA ILE A 89 11.45 6.56 11.16
C ILE A 89 12.20 6.17 9.88
N THR A 90 12.03 4.93 9.45
CA THR A 90 12.57 4.44 8.18
C THR A 90 11.81 5.05 7.01
N TYR A 91 12.45 5.08 5.83
CA TYR A 91 11.75 5.44 4.59
C TYR A 91 10.61 4.46 4.30
N ALA A 92 10.83 3.17 4.54
CA ALA A 92 9.83 2.13 4.40
C ALA A 92 8.55 2.43 5.21
N ASP A 93 8.67 2.76 6.50
CA ASP A 93 7.50 3.13 7.30
C ASP A 93 6.89 4.47 6.88
N LEU A 94 7.71 5.45 6.47
CA LEU A 94 7.21 6.75 6.01
C LEU A 94 6.34 6.62 4.75
N TYR A 95 6.77 5.82 3.76
CA TYR A 95 6.05 5.63 2.50
C TYR A 95 4.72 4.89 2.71
N GLU A 96 4.71 3.82 3.49
CA GLU A 96 3.48 3.09 3.82
C GLU A 96 2.52 3.94 4.67
N LEU A 97 3.05 4.74 5.61
CA LEU A 97 2.24 5.69 6.36
C LEU A 97 1.65 6.77 5.45
N ALA A 98 2.39 7.25 4.45
CA ALA A 98 1.88 8.20 3.46
C ALA A 98 0.73 7.61 2.64
N GLY A 99 0.82 6.34 2.23
CA GLY A 99 -0.27 5.62 1.58
C GLY A 99 -1.53 5.50 2.46
N VAL A 100 -1.37 5.10 3.73
CA VAL A 100 -2.47 5.05 4.70
C VAL A 100 -3.13 6.41 4.88
N VAL A 101 -2.34 7.47 5.09
CA VAL A 101 -2.87 8.82 5.29
C VAL A 101 -3.53 9.37 4.02
N ALA A 102 -3.03 9.02 2.83
CA ALA A 102 -3.65 9.41 1.57
C ALA A 102 -5.09 8.89 1.46
N VAL A 103 -5.30 7.63 1.85
CA VAL A 103 -6.62 6.99 1.89
C VAL A 103 -7.51 7.65 2.95
N GLU A 104 -6.99 7.91 4.15
CA GLU A 104 -7.78 8.55 5.22
C GLU A 104 -8.17 10.00 4.92
N VAL A 105 -7.31 10.77 4.24
CA VAL A 105 -7.58 12.17 3.89
C VAL A 105 -8.63 12.30 2.79
N THR A 106 -8.74 11.30 1.92
CA THR A 106 -9.71 11.25 0.82
C THR A 106 -11.05 10.64 1.21
N GLY A 107 -11.32 10.45 2.51
CA GLY A 107 -12.59 9.89 2.99
C GLY A 107 -12.66 8.37 2.96
N GLY A 108 -11.55 7.70 2.62
CA GLY A 108 -11.42 6.25 2.69
C GLY A 108 -11.43 5.70 4.12
N PRO A 109 -11.29 4.37 4.26
CA PRO A 109 -11.38 3.72 5.56
C PRO A 109 -10.15 4.00 6.42
N THR A 110 -10.30 3.82 7.73
CA THR A 110 -9.15 3.73 8.63
C THR A 110 -8.40 2.44 8.38
N ILE A 111 -7.07 2.53 8.21
CA ILE A 111 -6.19 1.37 8.01
C ILE A 111 -5.23 1.31 9.20
N ASP A 112 -5.17 0.15 9.84
CA ASP A 112 -4.27 -0.07 10.96
C ASP A 112 -2.81 -0.04 10.49
N PHE A 113 -2.05 0.95 10.96
CA PHE A 113 -0.63 1.06 10.67
C PHE A 113 0.20 0.39 11.77
N VAL A 114 1.08 -0.54 11.38
CA VAL A 114 2.07 -1.17 12.28
C VAL A 114 3.47 -0.73 11.84
N PRO A 115 4.23 -0.02 12.70
CA PRO A 115 5.59 0.41 12.38
C PRO A 115 6.63 -0.70 12.63
N GLY A 116 7.80 -0.52 12.04
CA GLY A 116 8.97 -1.38 12.23
C GLY A 116 9.58 -1.92 10.94
N ARG A 117 9.14 -1.44 9.76
CA ARG A 117 9.77 -1.82 8.48
C ARG A 117 11.19 -1.30 8.42
N ARG A 118 12.07 -2.06 7.78
CA ARG A 118 13.49 -1.71 7.62
C ARG A 118 13.74 -1.23 6.20
N ASP A 119 14.60 -0.22 6.09
CA ASP A 119 15.06 0.26 4.80
C ASP A 119 15.96 -0.78 4.13
N SER A 120 15.71 -1.04 2.85
CA SER A 120 16.57 -1.83 1.99
C SER A 120 17.56 -0.94 1.25
N SER A 121 18.77 -1.44 1.04
CA SER A 121 19.75 -0.91 0.08
C SER A 121 19.77 -1.70 -1.24
N VAL A 122 18.95 -2.75 -1.34
CA VAL A 122 18.87 -3.63 -2.51
C VAL A 122 17.68 -3.22 -3.36
N CYS A 123 17.98 -2.78 -4.58
CA CYS A 123 17.01 -2.48 -5.63
C CYS A 123 16.78 -3.75 -6.46
N LEU A 124 15.51 -4.13 -6.67
CA LEU A 124 15.19 -5.26 -7.53
C LEU A 124 15.20 -4.84 -9.00
N ARG A 125 15.41 -5.79 -9.92
CA ARG A 125 15.23 -5.52 -11.35
C ARG A 125 13.76 -5.24 -11.65
N GLU A 126 13.50 -4.34 -12.59
CA GLU A 126 12.16 -4.07 -13.11
C GLU A 126 11.44 -5.34 -13.61
N GLY A 127 10.11 -5.32 -13.56
CA GLY A 127 9.25 -6.34 -14.15
C GLY A 127 8.31 -7.05 -13.17
N ARG A 128 8.30 -6.64 -11.89
CA ARG A 128 7.43 -7.24 -10.87
C ARG A 128 6.08 -6.54 -10.69
N LEU A 129 5.90 -5.34 -11.22
CA LEU A 129 4.64 -4.61 -11.14
C LEU A 129 3.68 -5.02 -12.28
N PRO A 130 2.36 -4.86 -12.11
CA PRO A 130 1.39 -5.23 -13.14
C PRO A 130 1.52 -4.34 -14.38
N ASP A 131 1.15 -4.91 -15.54
CA ASP A 131 1.13 -4.22 -16.83
C ASP A 131 -0.33 -3.92 -17.16
N ALA A 132 -0.67 -2.63 -17.27
CA ALA A 132 -2.02 -2.16 -17.49
C ALA A 132 -2.62 -2.62 -18.83
N LYS A 133 -1.80 -3.08 -19.79
CA LYS A 133 -2.26 -3.58 -21.09
C LYS A 133 -2.67 -5.05 -21.06
N LYS A 134 -2.50 -5.74 -19.93
CA LYS A 134 -2.78 -7.18 -19.79
C LYS A 134 -4.07 -7.43 -18.98
N GLY A 135 -4.66 -8.60 -19.18
CA GLY A 135 -5.92 -9.00 -18.55
C GLY A 135 -5.77 -9.75 -17.21
N ALA A 136 -6.89 -10.29 -16.74
CA ALA A 136 -7.01 -10.97 -15.44
C ALA A 136 -5.98 -12.09 -15.15
N PRO A 137 -5.55 -12.94 -16.12
CA PRO A 137 -4.51 -13.93 -15.84
C PRO A 137 -3.20 -13.29 -15.36
N HIS A 138 -2.78 -12.17 -15.98
CA HIS A 138 -1.59 -11.43 -15.58
C HIS A 138 -1.74 -10.83 -14.18
N LEU A 139 -2.92 -10.28 -13.85
CA LEU A 139 -3.20 -9.77 -12.50
C LEU A 139 -3.06 -10.89 -11.46
N ARG A 140 -3.62 -12.07 -11.72
CA ARG A 140 -3.45 -13.22 -10.82
C ARG A 140 -1.99 -13.61 -10.67
N ASP A 141 -1.23 -13.71 -11.75
CA ASP A 141 0.19 -14.06 -11.68
C ASP A 141 0.98 -13.11 -10.78
N ILE A 142 0.74 -11.79 -10.90
CA ILE A 142 1.41 -10.76 -10.10
C ILE A 142 0.96 -10.79 -8.64
N PHE A 143 -0.33 -10.77 -8.37
CA PHE A 143 -0.85 -10.67 -7.01
C PHE A 143 -0.71 -12.00 -6.25
N TYR A 144 -0.81 -13.15 -6.91
CA TYR A 144 -0.57 -14.45 -6.28
C TYR A 144 0.90 -14.65 -5.95
N ARG A 145 1.84 -14.10 -6.75
CA ARG A 145 3.27 -14.04 -6.39
C ARG A 145 3.47 -13.29 -5.08
N MET A 146 2.69 -12.24 -4.84
CA MET A 146 2.72 -11.47 -3.59
C MET A 146 2.06 -12.22 -2.42
N GLY A 147 1.28 -13.27 -2.68
CA GLY A 147 0.51 -14.00 -1.67
C GLY A 147 -0.89 -13.41 -1.41
N LEU A 148 -1.39 -12.57 -2.31
CA LEU A 148 -2.72 -11.97 -2.25
C LEU A 148 -3.75 -12.82 -3.00
N ALA A 149 -5.00 -12.83 -2.55
CA ALA A 149 -6.08 -13.62 -3.16
C ALA A 149 -6.94 -12.77 -4.11
N ASP A 150 -7.81 -13.41 -4.90
CA ASP A 150 -8.73 -12.73 -5.83
C ASP A 150 -9.54 -11.59 -5.16
N LYS A 151 -9.97 -11.77 -3.90
CA LYS A 151 -10.63 -10.72 -3.10
C LYS A 151 -9.75 -9.47 -2.99
N ASP A 152 -8.47 -9.66 -2.70
CA ASP A 152 -7.50 -8.58 -2.50
C ASP A 152 -7.23 -7.86 -3.83
N ILE A 153 -7.18 -8.58 -4.96
CA ILE A 153 -7.02 -7.99 -6.30
C ILE A 153 -8.15 -7.00 -6.58
N VAL A 154 -9.40 -7.44 -6.38
CA VAL A 154 -10.58 -6.61 -6.63
C VAL A 154 -10.61 -5.41 -5.69
N ALA A 155 -10.38 -5.63 -4.41
CA ALA A 155 -10.37 -4.55 -3.42
C ALA A 155 -9.29 -3.51 -3.70
N LEU A 156 -8.03 -3.93 -3.94
CA LEU A 156 -6.93 -3.02 -4.23
C LEU A 156 -7.09 -2.30 -5.57
N SER A 157 -7.78 -2.91 -6.54
CA SER A 157 -8.13 -2.24 -7.80
C SER A 157 -9.04 -1.02 -7.57
N GLY A 158 -9.81 -1.02 -6.47
CA GLY A 158 -10.56 0.14 -6.00
C GLY A 158 -9.69 1.33 -5.61
N GLY A 159 -8.37 1.18 -5.43
CA GLY A 159 -7.46 2.30 -5.20
C GLY A 159 -7.42 3.33 -6.34
N HIS A 160 -7.90 2.96 -7.53
CA HIS A 160 -8.09 3.89 -8.64
C HIS A 160 -9.30 4.81 -8.47
N THR A 161 -10.14 4.59 -7.46
CA THR A 161 -11.32 5.41 -7.14
C THR A 161 -11.02 6.47 -6.07
N LEU A 162 -9.77 6.89 -5.83
CA LEU A 162 -9.46 7.94 -4.84
C LEU A 162 -10.13 9.31 -5.14
N ASP A 163 -10.95 9.40 -6.19
CA ASP A 163 -11.81 10.53 -6.55
C ASP A 163 -13.33 10.22 -6.45
N GLU A 164 -13.73 9.03 -5.97
CA GLU A 164 -15.14 8.61 -5.87
C GLU A 164 -15.46 7.91 -4.52
N ASP A 165 -16.44 8.45 -3.80
CA ASP A 165 -16.80 8.20 -2.38
C ASP A 165 -17.31 6.79 -2.02
N ALA A 166 -17.15 5.77 -2.87
CA ALA A 166 -17.94 4.53 -2.73
C ALA A 166 -17.17 3.22 -2.97
N PHE A 167 -16.10 2.90 -2.22
CA PHE A 167 -15.66 1.49 -2.14
C PHE A 167 -14.65 1.16 -1.01
N PHE A 168 -15.05 1.25 0.26
CA PHE A 168 -14.02 1.36 1.31
C PHE A 168 -13.97 0.32 2.42
N LYS A 169 -14.79 -0.74 2.44
CA LYS A 169 -14.64 -1.77 3.49
C LYS A 169 -13.53 -2.78 3.19
N ASP A 170 -13.56 -3.44 2.03
CA ASP A 170 -12.58 -4.47 1.67
C ASP A 170 -11.20 -3.90 1.30
N TYR A 171 -11.16 -2.61 0.95
CA TYR A 171 -9.93 -1.90 0.64
C TYR A 171 -8.97 -1.86 1.83
N ALA A 172 -9.49 -1.59 3.04
CA ALA A 172 -8.65 -1.47 4.24
C ALA A 172 -7.90 -2.77 4.57
N GLU A 173 -8.60 -3.90 4.53
CA GLU A 173 -8.03 -5.23 4.78
C GLU A 173 -6.94 -5.56 3.74
N SER A 174 -7.19 -5.23 2.48
CA SER A 174 -6.28 -5.58 1.38
C SER A 174 -5.05 -4.66 1.36
N HIS A 175 -5.22 -3.37 1.63
CA HIS A 175 -4.13 -2.42 1.80
C HIS A 175 -3.28 -2.77 3.02
N LYS A 176 -3.91 -3.23 4.11
CA LYS A 176 -3.18 -3.73 5.28
C LYS A 176 -2.25 -4.88 4.88
N LYS A 177 -2.77 -5.91 4.19
CA LYS A 177 -1.96 -7.04 3.70
C LYS A 177 -0.82 -6.59 2.80
N LEU A 178 -1.10 -5.71 1.84
CA LEU A 178 -0.12 -5.14 0.92
C LEU A 178 1.03 -4.46 1.67
N SER A 179 0.71 -3.57 2.60
CA SER A 179 1.72 -2.79 3.34
C SER A 179 2.61 -3.67 4.23
N GLU A 180 2.20 -4.90 4.53
CA GLU A 180 2.93 -5.82 5.40
C GLU A 180 3.76 -6.85 4.63
N LEU A 181 3.68 -6.86 3.29
CA LEU A 181 4.44 -7.79 2.45
C LEU A 181 5.95 -7.63 2.65
N GLY A 182 6.60 -8.70 3.10
CA GLY A 182 8.05 -8.71 3.35
C GLY A 182 8.47 -8.08 4.67
N SER A 183 7.54 -7.52 5.46
CA SER A 183 7.82 -7.16 6.85
C SER A 183 8.09 -8.44 7.66
N THR A 184 8.99 -8.40 8.64
CA THR A 184 9.31 -9.55 9.50
C THR A 184 8.67 -9.37 10.88
N PRO A 185 7.56 -10.05 11.20
CA PRO A 185 7.10 -10.17 12.58
C PRO A 185 7.85 -11.32 13.25
N ARG A 186 8.38 -11.11 14.46
CA ARG A 186 8.99 -12.18 15.25
C ARG A 186 7.90 -13.11 15.78
N SER A 187 8.06 -14.42 15.55
CA SER A 187 7.16 -15.48 16.04
C SER A 187 7.16 -15.56 17.57
N GLY A 188 5.98 -15.54 18.18
CA GLY A 188 5.79 -15.89 19.58
C GLY A 188 4.51 -16.70 19.78
N GLY A 189 4.67 -17.99 20.09
CA GLY A 189 3.77 -18.82 20.91
C GLY A 189 2.35 -19.08 20.41
N THR A 190 2.09 -20.35 20.08
CA THR A 190 0.76 -20.94 19.85
C THR A 190 -0.19 -20.71 21.03
N ALA A 191 -1.39 -20.18 20.77
CA ALA A 191 -2.55 -20.38 21.63
C ALA A 191 -3.80 -20.58 20.76
N SER A 192 -4.46 -21.72 21.00
CA SER A 192 -5.66 -22.21 20.34
C SER A 192 -6.90 -21.53 20.94
N ALA A 193 -7.89 -21.17 20.12
CA ALA A 193 -9.26 -20.88 20.57
C ALA A 193 -10.29 -21.36 19.52
N LYS A 194 -11.23 -22.18 19.98
CA LYS A 194 -12.41 -22.77 19.29
C LYS A 194 -13.59 -21.75 19.26
N SER A 195 -14.34 -21.64 18.15
CA SER A 195 -15.74 -22.10 17.87
C SER A 195 -16.83 -21.27 18.61
N ASP A 196 -18.04 -20.89 18.13
CA ASP A 196 -18.99 -21.22 17.03
C ASP A 196 -19.96 -19.98 16.84
N GLY A 197 -20.37 -19.54 15.64
CA GLY A 197 -21.71 -19.73 14.99
C GLY A 197 -22.81 -18.67 15.34
N PRO A 198 -23.91 -18.44 14.56
CA PRO A 198 -24.27 -18.89 13.22
C PRO A 198 -24.60 -17.76 12.20
N THR A 199 -24.72 -18.19 10.94
CA THR A 199 -25.07 -17.47 9.71
C THR A 199 -26.59 -17.16 9.62
N VAL A 200 -26.94 -16.01 9.03
CA VAL A 200 -28.25 -15.80 8.36
C VAL A 200 -27.97 -15.20 6.98
N ALA A 201 -28.50 -15.85 5.96
CA ALA A 201 -28.45 -15.46 4.56
C ALA A 201 -29.83 -14.95 4.11
N THR A 202 -29.85 -13.90 3.27
CA THR A 202 -30.82 -13.63 2.18
C THR A 202 -30.36 -12.36 1.45
N LEU A 203 -29.85 -12.45 0.22
CA LEU A 203 -30.55 -12.41 -1.09
C LEU A 203 -31.03 -11.00 -1.50
N ALA A 204 -30.36 -10.38 -2.48
CA ALA A 204 -30.88 -10.20 -3.85
C ALA A 204 -30.16 -9.07 -4.62
N GLN A 205 -29.52 -9.49 -5.72
CA GLN A 205 -29.27 -8.83 -7.01
C GLN A 205 -29.41 -7.31 -7.16
N SER A 206 -28.35 -6.70 -7.71
CA SER A 206 -28.43 -6.10 -9.05
C SER A 206 -27.04 -6.06 -9.70
N ALA A 207 -26.85 -6.89 -10.71
CA ALA A 207 -25.75 -6.78 -11.66
C ALA A 207 -26.05 -5.63 -12.61
N PHE A 208 -25.20 -4.60 -12.68
CA PHE A 208 -24.91 -3.77 -13.86
C PHE A 208 -23.79 -2.79 -13.46
N GLY A 209 -22.62 -2.90 -14.09
CA GLY A 209 -21.49 -2.01 -13.79
C GLY A 209 -20.10 -2.49 -14.24
N LEU A 210 -19.99 -3.55 -15.05
CA LEU A 210 -18.75 -3.94 -15.72
C LEU A 210 -18.63 -3.18 -17.06
N ALA A 211 -18.42 -1.85 -17.04
CA ALA A 211 -18.12 -1.10 -18.28
C ALA A 211 -17.62 0.36 -18.10
N ALA A 212 -16.99 0.78 -16.98
CA ALA A 212 -16.55 2.19 -16.86
C ALA A 212 -15.24 2.48 -16.11
N ALA A 213 -14.49 1.48 -15.64
CA ALA A 213 -13.19 1.73 -14.97
C ALA A 213 -11.96 1.55 -15.89
N ALA A 214 -12.16 1.24 -17.17
CA ALA A 214 -11.07 1.03 -18.14
C ALA A 214 -10.93 2.14 -19.21
N ALA A 215 -11.78 3.18 -19.17
CA ALA A 215 -11.84 4.17 -20.25
C ALA A 215 -11.20 5.53 -19.93
N VAL A 216 -10.84 5.84 -18.68
CA VAL A 216 -10.26 7.16 -18.33
C VAL A 216 -8.72 7.18 -18.42
N VAL A 217 -8.07 6.02 -18.56
CA VAL A 217 -6.59 5.96 -18.68
C VAL A 217 -6.08 6.30 -20.09
N ILE A 218 -6.95 6.47 -21.08
CA ILE A 218 -6.55 6.77 -22.47
C ILE A 218 -6.52 8.28 -22.79
N ALA A 219 -7.15 9.15 -21.98
CA ALA A 219 -7.23 10.59 -22.29
C ALA A 219 -6.11 11.45 -21.66
N GLY A 220 -5.21 10.87 -20.86
CA GLY A 220 -4.10 11.59 -20.21
C GLY A 220 -2.77 11.57 -20.96
N TYR A 221 -2.71 10.92 -22.13
CA TYR A 221 -1.51 10.78 -22.96
C TYR A 221 -1.81 10.99 -24.46
N LEU A 222 -2.50 12.08 -24.77
CA LEU A 222 -2.48 12.72 -26.09
C LEU A 222 -2.18 14.20 -25.94
#